data_AF-A0A163DH08-F1
#
_entry.id   AF-A0A163DH08-F1
#
_cell.length_a   1.000
_cell.length_b   1.000
_cell.length_c   1.000
_cell.angle_alpha   90.00
_cell.angle_beta   90.00
_cell.angle_gamma   90.00
#
_symmetry.space_group_name_H-M   'P 1'
#
loop_
_entity.id
_entity.type
_entity.pdbx_description
1 polymer ?
#
loop_
_entity_poly.entity_id
_entity_poly.type
_entity_poly.pdbx_seq_one_letter_code
_entity_poly.pdbx_strand_id
1 'polypeptide(L)'
;MSAAEVMGLEADEKVIEEFTVLQANRSRRQAIEQLDEGDYQAAEGTLGKVYASLSSLKPSHRLKRELQLINEKKTMLKTNRNRTRKGLRREALRSGLHVWEADENKES
;
A
#
# COMPACT_ATOMS: atom_id res chain seq x y z
N MET A 1 22.47 4.54 21.43
CA MET A 1 21.04 4.23 21.58
C MET A 1 20.89 2.77 21.91
N SER A 2 20.32 2.46 23.07
CA SER A 2 19.97 1.10 23.48
C SER A 2 18.57 0.72 22.97
N ALA A 3 18.28 -0.58 22.86
CA ALA A 3 16.94 -1.05 22.45
C ALA A 3 15.83 -0.55 23.39
N ALA A 4 16.14 -0.35 24.68
CA ALA A 4 15.21 0.20 25.66
C ALA A 4 14.89 1.68 25.42
N GLU A 5 15.87 2.47 24.98
CA GLU A 5 15.67 3.87 24.60
C GLU A 5 14.78 3.99 23.36
N VAL A 6 14.90 3.08 22.39
CA VAL A 6 14.07 3.06 21.18
C VAL A 6 12.62 2.66 21.47
N MET A 7 12.39 1.71 22.39
CA MET A 7 11.04 1.30 22.78
C MET A 7 10.28 2.35 23.58
N GLY A 8 10.97 3.28 24.23
CA GLY A 8 10.38 4.39 24.97
C GLY A 8 10.03 5.61 24.12
N LEU A 9 10.40 5.62 22.83
CA LEU A 9 10.05 6.70 21.92
C LEU A 9 8.58 6.58 21.50
N GLU A 10 7.87 7.69 21.57
CA GLU A 10 6.50 7.79 21.08
C GLU A 10 6.49 7.58 19.56
N ALA A 11 5.63 6.69 19.09
CA ALA A 11 5.58 6.36 17.67
C ALA A 11 4.91 7.49 16.90
N ASP A 12 5.64 8.09 15.96
CA ASP A 12 5.10 9.14 15.09
C ASP A 12 4.05 8.57 14.13
N GLU A 13 2.82 9.07 14.21
CA GLU A 13 1.69 8.69 13.36
C GLU A 13 2.05 8.78 11.87
N LYS A 14 2.85 9.77 11.45
CA LYS A 14 3.27 9.94 10.04
C LYS A 14 4.24 8.85 9.61
N VAL A 15 5.18 8.48 10.49
CA VAL A 15 6.15 7.40 10.20
C VAL A 15 5.43 6.07 10.08
N ILE A 16 4.44 5.81 10.95
CA ILE A 16 3.58 4.63 10.87
C ILE A 16 2.80 4.60 9.54
N GLU A 17 2.20 5.72 9.14
CA GLU A 17 1.46 5.83 7.88
C GLU A 17 2.38 5.53 6.68
N GLU A 18 3.54 6.18 6.59
CA GLU A 18 4.49 5.97 5.49
C GLU A 18 4.99 4.54 5.43
N PHE A 19 5.37 3.97 6.56
CA PHE A 19 5.84 2.59 6.62
C PHE A 19 4.76 1.61 6.13
N THR A 20 3.52 1.83 6.54
CA THR A 20 2.40 0.98 6.14
C THR A 20 2.08 1.12 4.65
N VAL A 21 2.17 2.33 4.09
CA VAL A 21 2.01 2.54 2.63
C VAL A 21 3.14 1.88 1.84
N LEU A 22 4.38 1.95 2.33
CA LEU A 22 5.50 1.23 1.71
C LEU A 22 5.31 -0.28 1.75
N GLN A 23 4.81 -0.82 2.86
CA GLN A 23 4.47 -2.23 2.98
C GLN A 23 3.35 -2.62 2.00
N ALA A 24 2.31 -1.79 1.89
CA ALA A 24 1.23 -1.98 0.93
C ALA A 24 1.76 -2.04 -0.52
N ASN A 25 2.74 -1.21 -0.88
CA ASN A 25 3.35 -1.24 -2.20
C ASN A 25 4.14 -2.52 -2.48
N ARG A 26 4.87 -3.06 -1.49
CA ARG A 26 5.55 -4.36 -1.64
C ARG A 26 4.54 -5.48 -1.83
N SER A 27 3.49 -5.50 -1.00
CA SER A 27 2.43 -6.51 -1.10
C SER A 27 1.66 -6.43 -2.43
N ARG A 28 1.53 -5.24 -3.04
CA ARG A 28 0.98 -5.11 -4.40
C ARG A 28 1.85 -5.78 -5.46
N ARG A 29 3.18 -5.66 -5.35
CA ARG A 29 4.11 -6.37 -6.26
C ARG A 29 4.00 -7.88 -6.08
N GLN A 30 3.95 -8.34 -4.83
CA GLN A 30 3.70 -9.75 -4.52
C GLN A 30 2.35 -10.25 -5.09
N ALA A 31 1.28 -9.46 -5.00
CA ALA A 31 0.00 -9.83 -5.60
C ALA A 31 0.07 -9.89 -7.14
N ILE A 32 0.92 -9.09 -7.79
CA ILE A 32 1.18 -9.21 -9.24
C ILE A 32 1.91 -10.51 -9.56
N GLU A 33 2.94 -10.86 -8.78
CA GLU A 33 3.71 -12.11 -8.95
C GLU A 33 2.79 -13.34 -8.79
N GLN A 34 1.94 -13.35 -7.76
CA GLN A 34 0.93 -14.39 -7.55
C GLN A 34 -0.06 -14.50 -8.72
N LEU A 35 -0.49 -13.37 -9.29
CA LEU A 35 -1.32 -13.37 -10.49
C LEU A 35 -0.61 -13.87 -11.75
N ASP A 36 0.71 -13.67 -11.83
CA ASP A 36 1.55 -14.13 -12.93
C ASP A 36 1.75 -15.64 -12.86
N GLU A 37 1.90 -16.18 -11.65
CA GLU A 37 1.95 -17.62 -11.35
C GLU A 37 0.57 -18.30 -11.47
N GLY A 38 -0.51 -17.52 -11.51
CA GLY A 38 -1.89 -18.02 -11.60
C GLY A 38 -2.51 -18.40 -10.25
N ASP A 39 -1.87 -18.04 -9.13
CA ASP A 39 -2.40 -18.24 -7.79
C ASP A 39 -3.31 -17.06 -7.38
N TYR A 40 -4.59 -17.18 -7.74
CA TYR A 40 -5.59 -16.16 -7.49
C TYR A 40 -5.98 -16.03 -6.02
N GLN A 41 -5.99 -17.16 -5.29
CA GLN A 41 -6.34 -17.15 -3.87
C GLN A 41 -5.25 -16.46 -3.06
N ALA A 42 -3.98 -16.70 -3.41
CA ALA A 42 -2.87 -15.97 -2.81
C ALA A 42 -2.95 -14.48 -3.13
N ALA A 43 -3.22 -14.08 -4.38
CA ALA A 43 -3.36 -12.68 -4.76
C ALA A 43 -4.51 -11.95 -4.03
N GLU A 44 -5.69 -12.58 -3.94
CA GLU A 44 -6.83 -12.02 -3.19
C GLU A 44 -6.51 -11.93 -1.69
N GLY A 45 -5.87 -12.96 -1.12
CA GLY A 45 -5.45 -12.99 0.27
C GLY A 45 -4.42 -11.90 0.58
N THR A 46 -3.44 -11.69 -0.28
CA THR A 46 -2.45 -10.62 -0.16
C THR A 46 -3.10 -9.24 -0.18
N LEU A 47 -3.99 -8.97 -1.15
CA LEU A 47 -4.73 -7.70 -1.21
C LEU A 47 -5.67 -7.52 0.00
N GLY A 48 -6.26 -8.59 0.51
CA GLY A 48 -7.08 -8.59 1.72
C GLY A 48 -6.29 -8.17 2.96
N LYS A 49 -5.08 -8.72 3.15
CA LYS A 49 -4.18 -8.34 4.24
C LYS A 49 -3.78 -6.87 4.18
N VAL A 50 -3.50 -6.35 2.98
CA VAL A 50 -3.17 -4.94 2.79
C VAL A 50 -4.34 -4.03 3.16
N TYR A 51 -5.56 -4.38 2.72
CA TYR A 51 -6.75 -3.63 3.08
C TYR A 51 -6.96 -3.57 4.60
N ALA A 52 -6.85 -4.72 5.27
CA ALA A 52 -6.98 -4.81 6.73
C ALA A 52 -5.94 -3.93 7.44
N SER A 53 -4.67 -4.01 7.02
CA SER A 53 -3.58 -3.20 7.58
C SER A 53 -3.85 -1.70 7.42
N LEU A 54 -4.16 -1.22 6.21
CA LEU A 54 -4.46 0.19 5.98
C LEU A 54 -5.74 0.68 6.69
N SER A 55 -6.74 -0.18 6.85
CA SER A 55 -7.99 0.17 7.54
C SER A 55 -7.86 0.31 9.06
N SER A 56 -6.81 -0.28 9.64
CA SER A 56 -6.50 -0.18 11.07
C SER A 56 -5.84 1.14 11.47
N LEU A 57 -5.34 1.91 10.48
CA LEU A 57 -4.73 3.21 10.71
C LEU A 57 -5.77 4.32 10.83
N LYS A 58 -5.36 5.41 11.48
CA LYS A 58 -6.15 6.65 11.56
C LYS A 58 -6.44 7.17 10.15
N PRO A 59 -7.69 7.49 9.80
CA PRO A 59 -8.06 7.78 8.43
C PRO A 59 -7.47 9.11 7.94
N SER A 60 -6.50 9.04 7.04
CA SER A 60 -5.97 10.18 6.28
C SER A 60 -6.60 10.24 4.88
N HIS A 61 -6.50 11.39 4.19
CA HIS A 61 -6.95 11.50 2.79
C HIS A 61 -6.21 10.53 1.87
N ARG A 62 -4.91 10.33 2.13
CA ARG A 62 -4.07 9.37 1.39
C ARG A 62 -4.54 7.94 1.64
N LEU A 63 -4.72 7.54 2.89
CA LEU A 63 -5.18 6.19 3.25
C LEU A 63 -6.55 5.86 2.67
N LYS A 64 -7.49 6.81 2.66
CA LYS A 64 -8.81 6.64 2.02
C LYS A 64 -8.67 6.33 0.53
N ARG A 65 -7.79 7.04 -0.17
CA ARG A 65 -7.50 6.79 -1.60
C ARG A 65 -6.87 5.42 -1.81
N GLU A 66 -5.89 5.05 -0.98
CA GLU A 66 -5.22 3.74 -1.06
C GLU A 66 -6.19 2.58 -0.82
N LEU A 67 -7.09 2.70 0.16
CA LEU A 67 -8.15 1.73 0.45
C LEU A 67 -9.14 1.60 -0.70
N GLN A 68 -9.55 2.71 -1.30
CA GLN A 68 -10.42 2.71 -2.47
C GLN A 68 -9.78 1.97 -3.65
N LEU A 69 -8.52 2.26 -3.96
CA LEU A 69 -7.79 1.60 -5.04
C LEU A 69 -7.69 0.09 -4.82
N ILE A 70 -7.38 -0.35 -3.59
CA ILE A 70 -7.32 -1.79 -3.27
C ILE A 70 -8.68 -2.45 -3.44
N ASN A 71 -9.76 -1.79 -3.01
CA ASN A 71 -11.10 -2.34 -3.11
C ASN A 71 -11.56 -2.46 -4.57
N GLU A 72 -11.26 -1.44 -5.40
CA GLU A 72 -11.46 -1.49 -6.84
C GLU A 72 -10.70 -2.67 -7.46
N LYS A 73 -9.44 -2.90 -7.06
CA LYS A 73 -8.64 -4.02 -7.57
C LYS A 73 -9.13 -5.38 -7.13
N LYS A 74 -9.56 -5.54 -5.88
CA LYS A 74 -10.21 -6.78 -5.40
C LYS A 74 -11.47 -7.09 -6.22
N THR A 75 -12.26 -6.06 -6.52
CA THR A 75 -13.46 -6.22 -7.36
C THR A 75 -13.08 -6.60 -8.79
N MET A 76 -12.08 -5.92 -9.37
CA MET A 76 -11.58 -6.22 -10.72
C MET A 76 -10.95 -7.62 -10.83
N LEU A 77 -10.32 -8.13 -9.78
CA LEU A 77 -9.71 -9.47 -9.76
C LEU A 77 -10.76 -10.56 -10.02
N LYS A 78 -12.00 -10.34 -9.58
CA LYS A 78 -13.13 -11.25 -9.81
C LYS A 78 -13.68 -11.19 -11.24
N THR A 79 -13.43 -10.11 -11.97
CA THR A 79 -14.04 -9.87 -13.30
C THR A 79 -13.06 -9.96 -14.47
N ASN A 80 -11.81 -9.49 -14.31
CA ASN A 80 -10.84 -9.44 -15.41
C ASN A 80 -9.36 -9.44 -14.95
N ARG A 81 -8.69 -10.59 -15.14
CA ARG A 81 -7.29 -10.85 -14.77
C ARG A 81 -6.31 -9.85 -15.39
N ASN A 82 -6.34 -9.70 -16.70
CA ASN A 82 -5.35 -8.90 -17.44
C ASN A 82 -5.47 -7.41 -17.13
N ARG A 83 -6.69 -6.93 -16.89
CA ARG A 83 -6.94 -5.54 -16.48
C ARG A 83 -6.46 -5.27 -15.06
N THR A 84 -6.65 -6.23 -14.15
CA THR A 84 -6.19 -6.14 -12.76
C THR A 84 -4.66 -6.09 -12.68
N ARG A 85 -3.96 -6.98 -13.40
CA ARG A 85 -2.50 -7.00 -13.49
C ARG A 85 -1.93 -5.67 -13.99
N LYS A 86 -2.48 -5.14 -15.09
CA LYS A 86 -2.06 -3.84 -15.65
C LYS A 86 -2.30 -2.68 -14.67
N GLY A 87 -3.43 -2.68 -13.98
CA GLY A 87 -3.77 -1.65 -13.00
C GLY A 87 -2.85 -1.67 -11.79
N LEU A 88 -2.59 -2.85 -11.21
CA LEU A 88 -1.68 -3.02 -10.07
C LEU A 88 -0.25 -2.57 -10.42
N ARG A 89 0.24 -2.92 -11.62
CA ARG A 89 1.59 -2.52 -12.08
C ARG A 89 1.73 -1.00 -12.19
N ARG A 90 0.70 -0.29 -12.67
CA ARG A 90 0.70 1.18 -12.75
C ARG A 90 0.71 1.83 -11.38
N GLU A 91 -0.07 1.28 -10.43
CA GLU A 91 -0.14 1.80 -9.06
C GLU A 91 1.15 1.56 -8.28
N ALA A 92 1.76 0.38 -8.42
CA ALA A 92 3.05 0.07 -7.79
C ALA A 92 4.20 0.98 -8.28
N LEU A 93 4.10 1.51 -9.50
CA LEU A 93 5.04 2.50 -10.03
C LEU A 93 4.72 3.91 -9.52
N ARG A 94 3.43 4.30 -9.49
CA ARG A 94 3.00 5.62 -9.03
C ARG A 94 3.28 5.86 -7.55
N SER A 95 3.02 4.87 -6.71
CA SER A 95 3.27 4.98 -5.27
C SER A 95 4.75 4.90 -4.89
N GLY A 96 5.63 4.52 -5.83
CA GLY A 96 7.09 4.60 -5.66
C GLY A 96 7.69 5.97 -6.00
N LEU A 97 7.00 6.79 -6.80
CA LEU A 97 7.44 8.13 -7.21
C LEU A 97 7.14 9.20 -6.15
N HIS A 98 6.16 8.99 -5.26
CA HIS A 98 5.81 9.95 -4.21
C HIS A 98 6.74 9.95 -2.98
N VAL A 99 7.83 9.18 -2.99
CA VAL A 99 8.80 9.17 -1.87
C VAL A 99 9.75 10.38 -1.90
N TRP A 100 9.84 11.09 -3.03
CA TRP A 100 10.81 12.20 -3.21
C TRP A 100 10.20 13.55 -3.61
N GLU A 101 8.88 13.70 -3.68
CA GLU A 101 8.26 15.04 -3.70
C GLU A 101 8.17 15.56 -2.27
N ALA A 102 9.35 15.75 -1.66
CA ALA A 102 9.50 16.51 -0.44
C ALA A 102 9.19 17.98 -0.77
N ASP A 103 8.08 18.49 -0.24
CA ASP A 103 7.95 19.84 0.31
C ASP A 103 8.51 21.03 -0.52
N GLU A 104 8.39 21.05 -1.85
CA GLU A 104 8.71 22.24 -2.66
C GLU A 104 7.61 23.34 -2.63
N ASN A 105 6.76 23.39 -1.59
CA ASN A 105 5.78 24.48 -1.47
C ASN A 105 5.48 24.86 -0.02
N LYS A 106 6.51 25.36 0.67
CA LYS A 106 6.35 26.32 1.79
C LYS A 106 7.45 27.38 1.78
N GLU A 107 7.61 28.06 0.65
CA GLU A 107 8.17 29.42 0.67
C GLU A 107 7.33 30.30 -0.26
N SER A 108 6.38 31.03 0.34
CA SER A 108 5.94 32.39 -0.04
C SER A 108 4.91 32.89 0.97
#